data_AF-A0A9E5IIF6-F1
#
_entry.id   AF-A0A9E5IIF6-F1
#
_cell.length_a   1.000
_cell.length_b   1.000
_cell.length_c   1.000
_cell.angle_alpha   90.00
_cell.angle_beta   90.00
_cell.angle_gamma   90.00
#
_symmetry.space_group_name_H-M   'P 1'
#
loop_
_entity.id
_entity.type
_entity.pdbx_description
1 polymer ?
#
loop_
_entity_poly.entity_id
_entity_poly.type
_entity_poly.pdbx_seq_one_letter_code
_entity_poly.pdbx_strand_id
1 'polypeptide(L)'
;MTPSLYGEKDLIDYLQWPMKSLGIFLTPRVVDRKSISEENFFSIHYAFSQHKQLSLWGITEHSFYRGRLMSKPRSNDKSEVDEYIVGQVQSHLSTSEDFGSGLFRFTTGGELIDHHRGVHRESMWTLDFSYTSQFENELRGVLDLPLGDVSREFDWMTLEFSAPDTLDMVHP
;
A
#
# COMPACT_ATOMS: atom_id res chain seq x y z
N MET A 1 -26.97 -12.03 1.88
CA MET A 1 -26.75 -10.63 1.47
C MET A 1 -26.17 -9.91 2.67
N THR A 2 -24.87 -9.66 2.66
CA THR A 2 -24.19 -8.90 3.71
C THR A 2 -24.61 -7.43 3.61
N PRO A 3 -25.01 -6.78 4.71
CA PRO A 3 -25.38 -5.37 4.67
C PRO A 3 -24.10 -4.56 4.45
N SER A 4 -23.96 -3.91 3.29
CA SER A 4 -22.95 -2.87 3.15
C SER A 4 -23.36 -1.72 4.06
N LEU A 5 -22.45 -1.27 4.92
CA LEU A 5 -22.63 -0.05 5.70
C LEU A 5 -23.12 1.06 4.77
N TYR A 6 -24.27 1.66 5.12
CA TYR A 6 -24.93 2.71 4.36
C TYR A 6 -23.90 3.76 3.91
N GLY A 7 -23.79 3.95 2.59
CA GLY A 7 -23.08 5.09 1.99
C GLY A 7 -21.64 4.87 1.55
N GLU A 8 -20.98 3.73 1.82
CA GLU A 8 -19.57 3.55 1.41
C GLU A 8 -19.40 3.61 -0.13
N LYS A 9 -20.31 2.97 -0.87
CA LYS A 9 -20.30 2.99 -2.33
C LYS A 9 -20.62 4.37 -2.90
N ASP A 10 -21.61 5.04 -2.32
CA ASP A 10 -22.01 6.39 -2.76
C ASP A 10 -20.93 7.42 -2.45
N LEU A 11 -20.20 7.27 -1.33
CA LEU A 11 -19.08 8.11 -0.95
C LEU A 11 -17.86 7.86 -1.85
N ILE A 12 -17.58 6.60 -2.18
CA ILE A 12 -16.55 6.23 -3.16
C ILE A 12 -16.88 6.86 -4.51
N ASP A 13 -18.11 6.70 -5.00
CA ASP A 13 -18.54 7.24 -6.30
C ASP A 13 -18.49 8.78 -6.31
N TYR A 14 -18.89 9.44 -5.21
CA TYR A 14 -18.81 10.89 -5.04
C TYR A 14 -17.37 11.42 -5.03
N LEU A 15 -16.47 10.73 -4.32
CA LEU A 15 -15.05 11.10 -4.25
C LEU A 15 -14.27 10.71 -5.51
N GLN A 16 -14.79 9.77 -6.31
CA GLN A 16 -14.07 9.25 -7.48
C GLN A 16 -13.84 10.32 -8.55
N TRP A 17 -14.82 11.19 -8.81
CA TRP A 17 -14.70 12.25 -9.81
C TRP A 17 -13.65 13.32 -9.46
N PRO A 18 -13.72 13.98 -8.28
CA PRO A 18 -12.73 14.99 -7.92
C PRO A 18 -11.33 14.36 -7.81
N MET A 19 -11.21 13.15 -7.27
CA MET A 19 -9.91 12.49 -7.09
C MET A 19 -9.30 12.05 -8.43
N LYS A 20 -10.09 11.50 -9.37
CA LYS A 20 -9.60 11.23 -10.74
C LYS A 20 -9.19 12.50 -11.47
N SER A 21 -9.93 13.60 -11.30
CA SER A 21 -9.60 14.88 -11.94
C SER A 21 -8.29 15.46 -11.41
N LEU A 22 -7.96 15.15 -10.16
CA LEU A 22 -6.69 15.45 -9.52
C LEU A 22 -5.62 14.39 -9.79
N GLY A 23 -5.88 13.37 -10.62
CA GLY A 23 -4.93 12.29 -10.91
C GLY A 23 -4.72 11.26 -9.79
N ILE A 24 -5.56 11.30 -8.75
CA ILE A 24 -5.52 10.41 -7.59
C ILE A 24 -6.39 9.19 -7.87
N PHE A 25 -5.79 8.00 -7.77
CA PHE A 25 -6.50 6.75 -8.02
C PHE A 25 -6.86 6.08 -6.70
N LEU A 26 -8.09 6.33 -6.23
CA LEU A 26 -8.67 5.67 -5.04
C LEU A 26 -8.92 4.17 -5.22
N THR A 27 -9.09 3.72 -6.46
CA THR A 27 -9.27 2.31 -6.79
C THR A 27 -7.94 1.75 -7.27
N PRO A 28 -7.39 0.72 -6.62
CA PRO A 28 -6.15 0.11 -7.08
C PRO A 28 -6.33 -0.40 -8.50
N ARG A 29 -5.52 0.12 -9.42
CA ARG A 29 -5.48 -0.38 -10.79
C ARG A 29 -4.37 -1.40 -10.87
N VAL A 30 -4.73 -2.64 -11.18
CA VAL A 30 -3.76 -3.69 -11.49
C VAL A 30 -3.06 -3.30 -12.79
N VAL A 31 -1.75 -3.10 -12.72
CA VAL A 31 -0.88 -2.75 -13.85
C VAL A 31 -0.27 -4.03 -14.45
N ASP A 32 0.21 -4.93 -13.57
CA ASP A 32 0.74 -6.23 -13.94
C ASP A 32 0.23 -7.29 -12.94
N ARG A 33 -0.03 -8.51 -13.41
CA ARG A 33 -0.48 -9.63 -12.57
C ARG A 33 -0.02 -10.96 -13.14
N LYS A 34 0.73 -11.71 -12.34
CA LYS A 34 0.97 -13.13 -12.51
C LYS A 34 -0.05 -13.93 -11.70
N SER A 35 -0.49 -15.07 -12.23
CA SER A 35 -1.44 -15.96 -11.57
C SER A 35 -0.78 -16.81 -10.47
N ILE A 36 -0.22 -16.15 -9.46
CA ILE A 36 0.43 -16.78 -8.32
C ILE A 36 -0.45 -16.50 -7.10
N SER A 37 -0.95 -17.55 -6.44
CA SER A 37 -1.66 -17.42 -5.16
C SER A 37 -0.76 -17.89 -4.02
N GLU A 38 -0.44 -17.00 -3.11
CA GLU A 38 0.32 -17.31 -1.91
C GLU A 38 -0.39 -16.75 -0.68
N GLU A 39 -0.46 -17.52 0.39
CA GLU A 39 -1.13 -17.11 1.63
C GLU A 39 -0.36 -16.02 2.37
N ASN A 40 0.97 -16.07 2.29
CA ASN A 40 1.88 -15.06 2.81
C ASN A 40 2.61 -14.42 1.65
N PHE A 41 2.79 -13.11 1.69
CA PHE A 41 3.45 -12.38 0.61
C PHE A 41 4.18 -11.18 1.15
N PHE A 42 5.16 -10.70 0.38
CA PHE A 42 5.84 -9.44 0.66
C PHE A 42 5.25 -8.32 -0.18
N SER A 43 5.36 -7.10 0.32
CA SER A 43 4.99 -5.93 -0.45
C SER A 43 5.99 -4.79 -0.28
N ILE A 44 6.17 -4.02 -1.35
CA ILE A 44 6.87 -2.74 -1.31
C ILE A 44 5.91 -1.66 -1.79
N HIS A 45 5.66 -0.69 -0.92
CA HIS A 45 4.95 0.53 -1.28
C HIS A 45 5.93 1.51 -1.89
N TYR A 46 5.46 2.28 -2.86
CA TYR A 46 6.27 3.30 -3.52
C TYR A 46 5.50 4.58 -3.73
N ALA A 47 6.23 5.68 -3.81
CA ALA A 47 5.77 6.96 -4.31
C ALA A 47 6.77 7.48 -5.33
N PHE A 48 6.28 8.02 -6.42
CA PHE A 48 7.05 8.37 -7.60
C PHE A 48 6.53 9.67 -8.19
N SER A 49 7.39 10.69 -8.29
CA SER A 49 7.01 11.99 -8.83
C SER A 49 7.17 12.07 -10.35
N GLN A 50 6.58 13.09 -10.97
CA GLN A 50 6.75 13.36 -12.40
C GLN A 50 8.23 13.61 -12.76
N HIS A 51 9.00 14.17 -11.82
CA HIS A 51 10.44 14.37 -11.92
C HIS A 51 11.29 13.14 -11.56
N LYS A 52 10.69 11.94 -11.51
CA LYS A 52 11.38 10.67 -11.23
C LYS A 52 12.02 10.60 -9.83
N GLN A 53 11.57 11.42 -8.89
CA GLN A 53 11.89 11.21 -7.48
C GLN A 53 11.18 9.93 -7.02
N LEU A 54 11.92 9.01 -6.43
CA LEU A 54 11.39 7.74 -5.93
C LEU A 54 11.57 7.66 -4.41
N SER A 55 10.47 7.39 -3.70
CA SER A 55 10.46 7.03 -2.29
C SER A 55 9.89 5.62 -2.15
N LEU A 56 10.61 4.75 -1.42
CA LEU A 56 10.19 3.38 -1.16
C LEU A 56 10.02 3.18 0.34
N TRP A 57 8.84 2.72 0.75
CA TRP A 57 8.69 2.20 2.11
C TRP A 57 9.43 0.86 2.21
N GLY A 58 9.81 0.50 3.44
CA GLY A 58 10.42 -0.80 3.72
C GLY A 58 9.50 -1.98 3.33
N ILE A 59 10.12 -3.13 3.09
CA ILE A 59 9.38 -4.36 2.78
C ILE A 59 8.44 -4.68 3.94
N THR A 60 7.19 -4.95 3.60
CA THR A 60 6.14 -5.34 4.56
C THR A 60 5.75 -6.78 4.30
N GLU A 61 5.71 -7.59 5.35
CA GLU A 61 5.22 -8.95 5.29
C GLU A 61 3.73 -8.98 5.59
N HIS A 62 2.99 -9.71 4.77
CA HIS A 62 1.56 -9.88 4.88
C HIS A 62 1.21 -11.33 5.06
N SER A 63 0.24 -11.57 5.93
CA SER A 63 -0.36 -12.88 6.18
C SER A 63 -1.85 -12.73 6.44
N PHE A 64 -2.61 -13.81 6.33
CA PHE A 64 -4.01 -13.80 6.71
C PHE A 64 -4.24 -14.59 8.00
N TYR A 65 -4.94 -13.97 8.96
CA TYR A 65 -5.41 -14.64 10.15
C TYR A 65 -6.93 -14.49 10.25
N ARG A 66 -7.67 -15.61 10.20
CA ARG A 66 -9.14 -15.63 10.22
C ARG A 66 -9.77 -14.71 9.16
N GLY A 67 -9.21 -14.69 7.94
CA GLY A 67 -9.68 -13.85 6.84
C GLY A 67 -9.31 -12.36 6.94
N ARG A 68 -8.54 -11.97 7.96
CA ARG A 68 -8.06 -10.59 8.14
C ARG A 68 -6.60 -10.49 7.71
N LEU A 69 -6.30 -9.44 6.96
CA LEU A 69 -4.93 -9.10 6.57
C LEU A 69 -4.16 -8.61 7.79
N MET A 70 -3.03 -9.26 8.06
CA MET A 70 -2.06 -8.89 9.08
C MET A 70 -0.79 -8.43 8.38
N SER A 71 -0.37 -7.20 8.65
CA SER A 71 0.81 -6.58 8.05
C SER A 71 1.84 -6.30 9.14
N LYS A 72 3.11 -6.63 8.88
CA LYS A 72 4.22 -6.32 9.78
C LYS A 72 5.43 -5.85 8.97
N PRO A 73 6.19 -4.86 9.45
CA PRO A 73 7.44 -4.51 8.80
C PRO A 73 8.38 -5.72 8.83
N ARG A 74 9.06 -5.97 7.72
CA ARG A 74 10.11 -6.98 7.65
C ARG A 74 11.29 -6.56 8.54
N SER A 75 11.94 -7.53 9.18
CA SER A 75 13.13 -7.23 9.98
C SER A 75 14.21 -6.62 9.08
N ASN A 76 15.07 -5.76 9.65
CA ASN A 76 16.15 -5.10 8.91
C ASN A 76 17.29 -6.05 8.50
N ASP A 77 17.10 -7.37 8.59
CA ASP A 77 18.06 -8.35 8.13
C ASP A 77 18.03 -8.38 6.61
N LYS A 78 18.98 -7.69 5.99
CA LYS A 78 19.11 -7.63 4.52
C LYS A 78 19.39 -9.01 3.97
N SER A 79 18.35 -9.68 3.49
CA SER A 79 18.49 -10.93 2.75
C SER A 79 18.74 -10.67 1.26
N GLU A 80 19.35 -11.62 0.55
CA GLU A 80 19.52 -11.54 -0.91
C GLU A 80 18.18 -11.33 -1.63
N VAL A 81 17.10 -11.89 -1.08
CA VAL A 81 15.73 -11.71 -1.56
C VAL A 81 15.28 -10.25 -1.44
N ASP A 82 15.63 -9.56 -0.37
CA ASP A 82 15.22 -8.16 -0.17
C ASP A 82 15.89 -7.23 -1.16
N GLU A 83 17.18 -7.42 -1.39
CA GLU A 83 17.94 -6.66 -2.40
C GLU A 83 17.40 -6.93 -3.80
N TYR A 84 17.07 -8.19 -4.10
CA TYR A 84 16.45 -8.57 -5.37
C TYR A 84 15.11 -7.88 -5.59
N ILE A 85 14.22 -7.93 -4.59
CA ILE A 85 12.88 -7.30 -4.67
C ILE A 85 13.02 -5.78 -4.83
N VAL A 86 13.85 -5.11 -4.03
CA VAL A 86 14.06 -3.66 -4.13
C VAL A 86 14.62 -3.29 -5.50
N GLY A 87 15.60 -4.05 -6.01
CA GLY A 87 16.17 -3.86 -7.34
C GLY A 87 15.13 -4.03 -8.45
N GLN A 88 14.23 -5.01 -8.34
CA GLN A 88 13.13 -5.19 -9.29
C GLN A 88 12.19 -3.98 -9.33
N VAL A 89 11.78 -3.47 -8.17
CA VAL A 89 10.90 -2.29 -8.07
C VAL A 89 11.58 -1.05 -8.68
N GLN A 90 12.84 -0.80 -8.33
CA GLN A 90 13.60 0.34 -8.86
C GLN A 90 13.76 0.24 -10.39
N SER A 91 14.12 -0.94 -10.89
CA SER A 91 14.23 -1.18 -12.33
C SER A 91 12.89 -0.95 -13.04
N HIS A 92 11.80 -1.49 -12.50
CA HIS A 92 10.47 -1.36 -13.10
C HIS A 92 10.01 0.11 -13.17
N LEU A 93 10.20 0.86 -12.08
CA LEU A 93 9.77 2.27 -12.01
C LEU A 93 10.68 3.20 -12.82
N SER A 94 11.97 2.90 -12.96
CA SER A 94 12.90 3.73 -13.75
C SER A 94 12.50 3.89 -15.22
N THR A 95 11.84 2.88 -15.79
CA THR A 95 11.32 2.90 -17.16
C THR A 95 9.84 3.27 -17.25
N SER A 96 9.16 3.45 -16.13
CA SER A 96 7.73 3.78 -16.10
C SER A 96 7.48 5.25 -16.37
N GLU A 97 6.44 5.58 -17.12
CA GLU A 97 5.91 6.94 -17.27
C GLU A 97 4.87 7.30 -16.19
N ASP A 98 4.49 6.35 -15.33
CA ASP A 98 3.56 6.61 -14.24
C ASP A 98 4.14 7.54 -13.18
N PHE A 99 3.26 8.10 -12.36
CA PHE A 99 3.55 8.93 -11.19
C PHE A 99 2.41 8.79 -10.16
N GLY A 100 2.64 9.25 -8.94
CA GLY A 100 1.82 8.98 -7.77
C GLY A 100 2.40 7.83 -6.94
N SER A 101 1.55 7.03 -6.34
CA SER A 101 1.94 5.93 -5.45
C SER A 101 1.40 4.59 -5.92
N GLY A 102 1.86 3.52 -5.29
CA GLY A 102 1.36 2.18 -5.54
C GLY A 102 2.03 1.13 -4.68
N LEU A 103 1.84 -0.12 -5.08
CA LEU A 103 2.28 -1.30 -4.38
C LEU A 103 2.75 -2.37 -5.37
N PHE A 104 3.88 -3.01 -5.08
CA PHE A 104 4.24 -4.28 -5.69
C PHE A 104 4.07 -5.39 -4.65
N ARG A 105 3.45 -6.52 -5.03
CA ARG A 105 3.42 -7.74 -4.21
C ARG A 105 4.36 -8.78 -4.78
N PHE A 106 5.04 -9.49 -3.89
CA PHE A 106 6.00 -10.53 -4.22
C PHE A 106 5.72 -11.79 -3.42
N THR A 107 6.09 -12.92 -3.99
CA THR A 107 6.16 -14.17 -3.24
C THR A 107 7.18 -14.07 -2.13
N THR A 108 7.10 -14.96 -1.14
CA THR A 108 8.15 -15.01 -0.10
C THR A 108 9.54 -15.39 -0.68
N GLY A 109 9.57 -15.97 -1.89
CA GLY A 109 10.78 -16.23 -2.68
C GLY A 109 11.25 -15.06 -3.57
N GLY A 110 10.54 -13.92 -3.58
CA GLY A 110 10.91 -12.72 -4.33
C GLY A 110 10.36 -12.63 -5.76
N GLU A 111 9.50 -13.55 -6.19
CA GLU A 111 8.87 -13.47 -7.51
C GLU A 111 7.74 -12.44 -7.51
N LEU A 112 7.71 -11.55 -8.51
CA LEU A 112 6.62 -10.57 -8.63
C LEU A 112 5.26 -11.26 -8.84
N ILE A 113 4.31 -11.00 -7.94
CA ILE A 113 2.91 -11.45 -8.03
C ILE A 113 2.12 -10.43 -8.84
N ASP A 114 2.08 -9.18 -8.39
CA ASP A 114 1.34 -8.12 -9.07
C ASP A 114 1.87 -6.72 -8.73
N HIS A 115 1.52 -5.76 -9.58
CA HIS A 115 1.79 -4.34 -9.41
C HIS A 115 0.47 -3.57 -9.47
N HIS A 116 0.21 -2.78 -8.43
CA HIS A 116 -0.97 -1.94 -8.30
C HIS A 116 -0.57 -0.47 -8.24
N ARG A 117 -1.31 0.37 -8.95
CA ARG A 117 -1.23 1.83 -8.81
C ARG A 117 -2.33 2.33 -7.86
N GLY A 118 -2.01 3.36 -7.10
CA GLY A 118 -2.90 3.99 -6.13
C GLY A 118 -2.79 3.38 -4.75
N VAL A 119 -3.63 3.88 -3.86
CA VAL A 119 -3.61 3.48 -2.44
C VAL A 119 -4.28 2.12 -2.29
N HIS A 120 -3.68 1.24 -1.46
CA HIS A 120 -4.17 -0.12 -1.25
C HIS A 120 -4.38 -0.40 0.24
N ARG A 121 -5.22 -1.37 0.59
CA ARG A 121 -5.46 -1.76 1.99
C ARG A 121 -4.16 -2.11 2.76
N GLU A 122 -3.19 -2.70 2.07
CA GLU A 122 -1.87 -3.03 2.58
C GLU A 122 -1.08 -1.79 2.99
N SER A 123 -1.46 -0.58 2.56
CA SER A 123 -0.77 0.65 2.89
C SER A 123 -1.35 1.40 4.07
N MET A 124 -2.42 0.89 4.69
CA MET A 124 -3.10 1.55 5.82
C MET A 124 -2.14 1.83 6.97
N TRP A 125 -1.18 0.93 7.22
CA TRP A 125 -0.18 1.12 8.27
C TRP A 125 0.68 2.38 8.05
N THR A 126 0.83 2.88 6.82
CA THR A 126 1.64 4.09 6.56
C THR A 126 1.04 5.36 7.18
N LEU A 127 -0.26 5.38 7.51
CA LEU A 127 -0.91 6.54 8.13
C LEU A 127 -0.35 6.83 9.52
N ASP A 128 -0.08 5.79 10.31
CA ASP A 128 0.29 5.94 11.71
C ASP A 128 1.78 5.63 11.99
N PHE A 129 2.44 4.93 11.08
CA PHE A 129 3.79 4.40 11.31
C PHE A 129 4.89 5.04 10.46
N SER A 130 4.56 5.89 9.48
CA SER A 130 5.56 6.57 8.64
C SER A 130 5.40 8.07 8.73
N TYR A 131 6.52 8.81 8.66
CA TYR A 131 6.50 10.28 8.70
C TYR A 131 5.62 10.90 7.63
N THR A 132 5.58 10.29 6.45
CA THR A 132 4.67 10.65 5.37
C THR A 132 3.95 9.39 4.90
N SER A 133 2.63 9.40 5.04
CA SER A 133 1.78 8.30 4.60
C SER A 133 1.77 8.13 3.07
N GLN A 134 1.39 6.93 2.60
CA GLN A 134 1.22 6.70 1.16
C GLN A 134 0.17 7.65 0.57
N PHE A 135 -0.84 8.03 1.34
CA PHE A 135 -1.86 8.98 0.92
C PHE A 135 -1.31 10.37 0.63
N GLU A 136 -0.50 10.90 1.55
CA GLU A 136 0.11 12.21 1.38
C GLU A 136 1.10 12.20 0.22
N ASN A 137 1.87 11.12 0.07
CA ASN A 137 2.81 10.97 -1.02
C ASN A 137 2.15 10.68 -2.38
N GLU A 138 0.96 10.07 -2.43
CA GLU A 138 0.11 10.02 -3.62
C GLU A 138 -0.23 11.45 -4.07
N LEU A 139 -0.74 12.28 -3.15
CA LEU A 139 -1.06 13.68 -3.44
C LEU A 139 0.16 14.45 -3.91
N ARG A 140 1.29 14.32 -3.21
CA ARG A 140 2.55 14.98 -3.60
C ARG A 140 3.03 14.54 -4.96
N GLY A 141 3.06 13.24 -5.23
CA GLY A 141 3.51 12.68 -6.51
C GLY A 141 2.64 13.13 -7.69
N VAL A 142 1.34 13.29 -7.46
CA VAL A 142 0.41 13.73 -8.50
C VAL A 142 0.42 15.26 -8.70
N LEU A 143 0.51 16.03 -7.62
CA LEU A 143 0.61 17.50 -7.65
C LEU A 143 2.02 18.01 -7.96
N ASP A 144 2.96 17.10 -8.23
CA ASP A 144 4.37 17.40 -8.51
C ASP A 144 5.06 18.20 -7.39
N LEU A 145 4.71 17.87 -6.15
CA LEU A 145 5.37 18.37 -4.95
C LEU A 145 6.52 17.44 -4.56
N PRO A 146 7.54 17.93 -3.81
CA PRO A 146 8.58 17.08 -3.27
C PRO A 146 7.98 15.94 -2.44
N LEU A 147 8.42 14.70 -2.70
CA LEU A 147 7.98 13.56 -1.90
C LEU A 147 8.49 13.68 -0.46
N GLY A 148 7.64 13.30 0.48
CA GLY A 148 7.96 13.28 1.90
C GLY A 148 8.76 12.06 2.31
N ASP A 149 9.30 12.10 3.54
CA ASP A 149 10.07 11.02 4.13
C ASP A 149 9.16 9.82 4.44
N VAL A 150 9.54 8.66 3.90
CA VAL A 150 8.81 7.39 4.04
C VAL A 150 9.37 6.52 5.17
N SER A 151 10.37 7.04 5.89
CA SER A 151 10.94 6.38 7.06
C SER A 151 9.87 6.20 8.14
N ARG A 152 10.07 5.15 8.95
CA ARG A 152 9.16 4.85 10.06
C ARG A 152 9.38 5.84 11.18
N GLU A 153 8.29 6.36 11.74
CA GLU A 153 8.34 7.20 12.94
C GLU A 153 8.56 6.35 14.20
N PHE A 154 7.99 5.13 14.21
CA PHE A 154 8.08 4.20 15.33
C PHE A 154 8.39 2.78 14.84
N ASP A 155 9.21 2.05 15.60
CA ASP A 155 9.50 0.63 15.33
C ASP A 155 8.29 -0.28 15.63
N TRP A 156 7.42 0.16 16.54
CA TRP A 156 6.16 -0.48 16.89
C TRP A 156 5.18 0.55 17.45
N MET A 157 3.88 0.34 17.21
CA MET A 157 2.77 1.12 17.78
C MET A 157 1.56 0.18 17.90
N THR A 158 0.79 0.33 18.97
CA THR A 158 -0.47 -0.38 19.15
C THR A 158 -1.61 0.49 18.64
N LEU A 159 -2.29 0.05 17.59
CA LEU A 159 -3.54 0.66 17.16
C LEU A 159 -4.67 0.15 18.05
N GLU A 160 -5.14 1.01 18.95
CA GLU A 160 -6.38 0.77 19.69
C GLU A 160 -7.56 1.20 18.82
N PHE A 161 -8.41 0.24 18.44
CA PHE A 161 -9.73 0.58 17.90
C PHE A 161 -10.76 0.39 19.01
N SER A 162 -11.55 1.44 19.25
CA SER A 162 -12.73 1.32 20.10
C SER A 162 -13.86 0.72 19.27
N ALA A 163 -14.20 -0.53 19.54
CA ALA A 163 -15.46 -1.10 19.10
C ALA A 163 -16.60 -0.63 20.01
N PRO A 164 -17.79 -0.35 19.48
CA PRO A 164 -18.98 -0.15 20.31
C PRO A 164 -19.24 -1.38 21.17
N ASP A 165 -19.74 -1.18 22.39
CA ASP A 165 -20.11 -2.25 23.34
C ASP A 165 -21.16 -3.22 22.78
N THR A 166 -21.84 -2.81 21.69
CA THR A 166 -22.85 -3.59 20.96
C THR A 166 -22.26 -4.41 19.81
N LEU A 167 -20.96 -4.30 19.51
CA LEU A 167 -20.30 -5.10 18.49
C LEU A 167 -20.17 -6.53 19.00
N ASP A 168 -20.80 -7.47 18.29
CA ASP A 168 -20.75 -8.89 18.64
C ASP A 168 -19.32 -9.44 18.47
N MET A 169 -18.62 -9.57 19.59
CA MET A 169 -17.24 -10.07 19.65
C MET A 169 -17.11 -11.57 19.37
N VAL A 170 -18.22 -12.29 19.14
CA VAL A 170 -18.22 -13.71 18.77
C VAL A 170 -17.94 -13.89 17.27
N HIS A 171 -18.33 -12.92 16.45
CA HIS A 171 -18.02 -12.85 15.02
C HIS A 171 -17.50 -11.45 14.64
N PRO A 172 -16.30 -11.08 15.11
CA PRO A 172 -15.75 -9.77 14.84
C PRO A 172 -15.37 -9.61 13.37
#